data_AF-A0A0S3TZ15-F1
#
_entry.id   AF-A0A0S3TZ15-F1
#
_cell.length_a   1.000
_cell.length_b   1.000
_cell.length_c   1.000
_cell.angle_alpha   90.00
_cell.angle_beta   90.00
_cell.angle_gamma   90.00
#
_symmetry.space_group_name_H-M   'P 1'
#
loop_
_entity.id
_entity.type
_entity.pdbx_description
1 polymer ?
#
loop_
_entity_poly.entity_id
_entity_poly.type
_entity_poly.pdbx_seq_one_letter_code
_entity_poly.pdbx_strand_id
1 'polypeptide(L)' 'MKLNHFWNAVVSRISSSGELQVNHRRDYQGNWSYQIYDPQAEKHNTFGTEQEVRMWLDQRHYD' A
#
# COMPACT_ATOMS: atom_id res chain seq x y z
N MET A 1 17.33 3.04 7.84
CA MET A 1 16.13 3.62 7.22
C MET A 1 15.13 3.93 8.33
N LYS A 2 14.75 5.20 8.53
CA LYS A 2 13.71 5.55 9.50
C LYS A 2 12.38 5.12 8.88
N LEU A 3 11.79 4.06 9.43
CA LEU A 3 10.39 3.72 9.15
C LEU A 3 9.57 4.94 9.58
N ASN A 4 9.11 5.73 8.60
CA ASN A 4 8.36 6.93 8.86
C ASN A 4 7.08 6.54 9.61
N HIS A 5 6.77 7.21 10.73
CA HIS A 5 5.54 7.00 11.50
C HIS A 5 4.27 7.00 10.63
N PHE A 6 4.32 7.74 9.52
CA PHE A 6 3.28 7.76 8.50
C PHE A 6 2.98 6.37 7.93
N TRP A 7 4.00 5.54 7.68
CA TRP A 7 3.79 4.20 7.13
C TRP A 7 3.14 3.27 8.15
N ASN A 8 3.54 3.33 9.41
CA ASN A 8 2.85 2.57 10.45
C ASN A 8 1.37 3.00 10.56
N ALA A 9 1.09 4.30 10.43
CA ALA A 9 -0.29 4.80 10.40
C ALA A 9 -1.06 4.26 9.19
N VAL A 10 -0.47 4.30 7.99
CA VAL A 10 -1.11 3.76 6.78
C VAL A 10 -1.31 2.25 6.89
N VAL A 11 -0.33 1.45 7.32
CA VAL A 11 -0.54 0.00 7.51
C VAL A 11 -1.60 -0.28 8.58
N SER A 12 -1.63 0.49 9.66
CA SER A 12 -2.61 0.29 10.75
C SER A 12 -4.06 0.57 10.33
N ARG A 13 -4.26 1.55 9.45
CA ARG A 13 -5.59 2.01 9.01
C ARG A 13 -6.18 1.14 7.90
N ILE A 14 -5.48 0.07 7.55
CA ILE A 14 -5.83 -0.78 6.42
C ILE A 14 -5.84 -2.25 6.86
N SER A 15 -6.22 -2.51 8.11
CA SER A 15 -6.14 -3.84 8.73
C SER A 15 -7.47 -4.35 9.27
N SER A 16 -8.58 -3.66 8.99
CA SER A 16 -9.94 -4.05 9.35
C SER A 16 -10.68 -4.72 8.17
N SER A 17 -11.66 -5.57 8.48
CA SER A 17 -12.44 -6.32 7.48
C SER A 17 -13.14 -5.38 6.47
N GLY A 18 -12.61 -5.28 5.24
CA GLY A 18 -13.11 -4.41 4.18
C GLY A 18 -12.16 -3.27 3.78
N GLU A 19 -11.05 -3.11 4.50
CA GLU A 19 -9.97 -2.19 4.14
C GLU A 19 -9.00 -2.87 3.15
N LEU A 20 -8.17 -2.07 2.46
CA LEU A 20 -7.16 -2.57 1.52
C LEU A 20 -6.21 -3.57 2.19
N GLN A 21 -5.40 -4.30 1.45
CA GLN A 21 -4.38 -5.17 2.03
C GLN A 21 -3.05 -4.81 1.41
N VAL A 22 -2.13 -4.29 2.21
CA VAL A 22 -0.81 -3.88 1.76
C VAL A 22 0.20 -4.94 2.14
N ASN A 23 0.78 -5.60 1.14
CA ASN A 23 1.86 -6.55 1.27
C ASN A 23 3.16 -5.95 0.72
N HIS A 24 4.24 -6.05 1.49
CA HIS A 24 5.56 -5.65 1.03
C HIS A 24 6.35 -6.90 0.62
N ARG A 25 6.59 -7.06 -0.69
CA ARG A 25 7.24 -8.24 -1.26
C ARG A 25 8.56 -7.87 -1.92
N ARG A 26 9.57 -8.69 -1.67
CA ARG A 26 10.83 -8.67 -2.41
C ARG A 26 10.73 -9.60 -3.62
N ASP A 27 11.09 -9.11 -4.80
CA ASP A 27 11.17 -9.94 -6.00
C ASP A 27 12.44 -10.82 -6.00
N TYR A 28 12.55 -11.70 -6.99
CA TYR A 28 13.71 -12.58 -7.15
C TYR A 28 15.00 -11.84 -7.52
N GLN A 29 14.90 -10.61 -8.03
CA GLN A 29 16.04 -9.74 -8.35
C GLN A 29 16.50 -8.92 -7.14
N GLY A 30 15.77 -9.02 -6.02
CA GLY A 30 16.07 -8.34 -4.78
C GLY A 30 15.42 -6.97 -4.65
N ASN A 31 14.58 -6.54 -5.60
CA ASN A 31 13.85 -5.28 -5.53
C ASN A 31 12.63 -5.41 -4.61
N TRP A 32 12.34 -4.34 -3.90
CA TRP A 32 11.16 -4.24 -3.05
C TRP A 32 9.98 -3.67 -3.83
N SER A 33 8.79 -4.20 -3.57
CA SER A 33 7.54 -3.76 -4.19
C SER A 33 6.39 -3.84 -3.18
N TYR A 34 5.44 -2.93 -3.31
CA TYR A 34 4.21 -2.88 -2.52
C TYR A 34 3.08 -3.43 -3.37
N GLN A 35 2.44 -4.48 -2.89
CA GLN A 35 1.23 -5.05 -3.49
C GLN A 35 0.04 -4.63 -2.64
N ILE A 36 -0.92 -3.95 -3.25
CA ILE A 36 -2.12 -3.47 -2.57
C ILE A 36 -3.33 -4.15 -3.19
N TYR A 37 -4.03 -4.93 -2.40
CA TYR A 37 -5.33 -5.47 -2.77
C TYR A 37 -6.45 -4.56 -2.25
N ASP A 38 -7.38 -4.22 -3.12
CA ASP A 38 -8.57 -3.45 -2.80
C ASP A 38 -9.80 -4.35 -2.87
N PRO A 39 -10.40 -4.74 -1.73
CA PRO A 39 -11.60 -5.57 -1.73
C PRO A 39 -12.86 -4.81 -2.18
N GLN A 40 -12.88 -3.47 -2.13
CA GLN A 40 -14.05 -2.67 -2.54
C GLN A 40 -14.14 -2.56 -4.07
N ALA A 41 -13.00 -2.36 -4.74
CA ALA A 41 -12.93 -2.31 -6.20
C ALA A 41 -12.53 -3.65 -6.85
N GLU A 42 -12.29 -4.69 -6.03
CA GLU A 42 -11.78 -6.00 -6.43
C GLU A 42 -10.50 -5.93 -7.29
N LYS A 43 -9.62 -4.97 -6.98
CA LYS A 43 -8.42 -4.65 -7.79
C LYS A 43 -7.13 -4.90 -7.04
N HIS A 44 -6.10 -5.29 -7.79
CA HIS A 44 -4.73 -5.37 -7.29
C HIS A 44 -3.88 -4.29 -7.94
N ASN A 45 -3.15 -3.54 -7.13
CA ASN A 45 -2.19 -2.55 -7.58
C ASN A 45 -0.78 -2.93 -7.08
N THR A 46 0.24 -2.63 -7.86
CA THR A 46 1.64 -2.85 -7.48
C THR A 46 2.43 -1.58 -7.68
N PHE A 47 3.24 -1.21 -6.68
CA PHE A 47 4.02 0.02 -6.66
C PHE A 47 5.47 -0.29 -6.29
N GLY A 48 6.41 0.45 -6.87
CA GLY A 48 7.85 0.29 -6.58
C GLY A 48 8.30 1.06 -5.34
N THR A 49 7.54 2.08 -4.94
CA THR A 49 7.92 3.01 -3.88
C THR A 49 6.75 3.38 -2.95
N GLU A 50 7.09 3.81 -1.74
CA GLU A 50 6.11 4.33 -0.77
C GLU A 50 5.38 5.58 -1.30
N GLN A 51 6.06 6.40 -2.10
CA GLN A 51 5.51 7.64 -2.63
C GLN A 51 4.40 7.37 -3.64
N GLU A 52 4.57 6.37 -4.51
CA GLU A 52 3.52 5.94 -5.45
C GLU A 52 2.29 5.42 -4.71
N VAL A 53 2.48 4.63 -3.65
CA VAL A 53 1.38 4.17 -2.80
C VAL A 53 0.61 5.35 -2.19
N ARG A 54 1.32 6.37 -1.69
CA ARG A 54 0.70 7.57 -1.12
C ARG A 54 -0.12 8.33 -2.14
N MET A 55 0.41 8.56 -3.33
CA MET A 55 -0.30 9.26 -4.40
C MET A 55 -1.58 8.52 -4.78
N TRP A 56 -1.53 7.19 -4.87
CA TRP A 56 -2.71 6.38 -5.16
C TRP A 56 -3.77 6.43 -4.03
N LEU A 57 -3.34 6.37 -2.76
CA LEU A 57 -4.24 6.53 -1.61
C LEU A 57 -4.89 7.92 -1.57
N ASP A 58 -4.11 8.96 -1.88
CA ASP A 58 -4.60 10.34 -1.91
C ASP A 58 -5.68 10.50 -2.98
N GLN A 59 -5.42 10.02 -4.21
CA GLN A 59 -6.43 10.01 -5.29
C GLN A 59 -7.74 9.32 -4.88
N ARG A 60 -7.66 8.22 -4.14
CA ARG A 60 -8.85 7.48 -3.67
C ARG A 60 -9.68 8.23 -2.63
N HIS A 61 -9.07 9.13 -1.85
CA HIS A 61 -9.76 9.89 -0.81
C HIS A 61 -10.47 11.15 -1.33
N TYR A 62 -10.25 11.53 -2.59
CA TYR A 62 -10.86 12.71 -3.22
C TYR A 62 -12.08 12.39 -4.10
N ASP A 63 -12.54 11.14 -4.16
CA ASP A 63 -13.83 10.75 -4.77
C ASP A 63 -14.97 10.67 -3.73
#